data_AF-A0A0M0LGK0-F1
#
_entry.id   AF-A0A0M0LGK0-F1
#
_cell.length_a   1.000
_cell.length_b   1.000
_cell.length_c   1.000
_cell.angle_alpha   90.00
_cell.angle_beta   90.00
_cell.angle_gamma   90.00
#
_symmetry.space_group_name_H-M   'P 1'
#
loop_
_entity.id
_entity.type
_entity.pdbx_description
1 polymer ?
#
loop_
_entity_poly.entity_id
_entity_poly.type
_entity_poly.pdbx_seq_one_letter_code
_entity_poly.pdbx_strand_id
1 'polypeptide(L)'
;MNGVSISVNKFPSSLMLIAICIMCFCLSYLVQHLTAKDERAQKIRERSIYVNYFILIAVVLLLMIVFNPISNLHIEAYNLLSIMMTVYISSVFLTMVYYAKKY
;
A
#
# COMPACT_ATOMS: atom_id res chain seq x y z
N MET A 1 19.36 -2.18 13.00
CA MET A 1 18.67 -0.88 12.88
C MET A 1 17.45 -0.97 13.78
N ASN A 2 17.60 -0.40 14.97
CA ASN A 2 16.92 -0.84 16.18
C ASN A 2 15.67 0.02 16.42
N GLY A 3 14.64 -0.53 17.07
CA GLY A 3 13.34 0.13 17.35
C GLY A 3 13.38 1.49 18.05
N VAL A 4 14.57 1.97 18.42
CA VAL A 4 14.87 3.33 18.92
C VAL A 4 14.58 4.42 17.86
N SER A 5 14.61 4.12 16.57
CA SER A 5 14.31 5.14 15.55
C SER A 5 12.83 5.53 15.51
N ILE A 6 11.93 4.62 15.92
CA ILE A 6 10.48 4.87 15.98
C ILE A 6 10.15 5.81 17.15
N SER A 7 10.88 5.72 18.27
CA SER A 7 10.69 6.57 19.45
C SER A 7 11.27 7.98 19.31
N VAL A 8 12.07 8.25 18.27
CA VAL A 8 12.72 9.56 18.05
C VAL A 8 12.00 10.41 16.97
N ASN A 9 10.78 10.03 16.56
CA ASN A 9 10.05 10.67 15.44
C ASN A 9 10.85 10.75 14.11
N LYS A 10 11.96 10.01 13.99
CA LYS A 10 12.66 9.81 12.73
C LYS A 10 12.04 8.63 12.01
N PHE A 11 10.80 8.84 11.56
CA PHE A 11 10.13 7.89 10.69
C PHE A 11 10.89 7.83 9.36
N PRO A 12 11.24 6.64 8.84
CA PRO A 12 12.11 6.53 7.69
C PRO A 12 11.41 7.11 6.45
N SER A 13 11.90 8.26 5.98
CA SER A 13 11.49 8.91 4.73
C SER A 13 11.63 7.98 3.51
N SER A 14 12.41 6.91 3.66
CA SER A 14 12.63 5.86 2.67
C SER A 14 11.45 4.90 2.50
N LEU A 15 10.44 4.89 3.39
CA LEU A 15 9.26 4.01 3.23
C LEU A 15 8.50 4.31 1.94
N MET A 16 8.30 5.59 1.64
CA MET A 16 7.62 5.98 0.41
C MET A 16 8.42 5.57 -0.83
N LEU A 17 9.76 5.66 -0.77
CA LEU A 17 10.64 5.18 -1.84
C LEU A 17 10.48 3.67 -2.07
N ILE A 18 10.35 2.88 -1.00
CA ILE A 18 10.10 1.44 -1.12
C ILE A 18 8.75 1.16 -1.79
N ALA A 19 7.68 1.85 -1.38
CA ALA A 19 6.38 1.71 -2.04
C ALA A 19 6.43 2.09 -3.53
N ILE A 20 7.16 3.15 -3.88
CA ILE A 20 7.36 3.56 -5.27
C ILE A 20 8.17 2.49 -6.03
N CYS A 21 9.22 1.90 -5.44
CA CYS A 21 9.95 0.79 -6.06
C CYS A 21 9.05 -0.41 -6.33
N ILE A 22 8.21 -0.80 -5.36
CA ILE A 22 7.23 -1.89 -5.52
C ILE A 22 6.25 -1.56 -6.63
N MET A 23 5.70 -0.34 -6.63
CA MET A 23 4.82 0.15 -7.69
C MET A 23 5.47 0.06 -9.08
N CYS A 24 6.69 0.58 -9.25
CA CYS A 24 7.40 0.57 -10.52
C CYS A 24 7.68 -0.87 -11.00
N PHE A 25 8.03 -1.77 -10.08
CA PHE A 25 8.24 -3.19 -10.39
C PHE A 25 6.93 -3.88 -10.82
N CYS A 26 5.82 -3.63 -10.12
CA CYS A 26 4.52 -4.16 -10.51
C CYS A 26 4.05 -3.57 -11.85
N LEU A 27 4.30 -2.29 -12.08
CA LEU A 27 3.89 -1.60 -13.31
C LEU A 27 4.65 -2.13 -14.53
N SER A 28 5.94 -2.45 -14.41
CA SER A 28 6.69 -3.04 -15.52
C SER A 28 6.10 -4.39 -15.96
N TYR A 29 5.61 -5.18 -15.00
CA TYR A 29 4.91 -6.44 -15.26
C TYR A 29 3.51 -6.22 -15.86
N LEU A 30 2.82 -5.19 -15.37
CA LEU A 30 1.44 -4.89 -15.74
C LEU A 30 1.34 -4.17 -17.10
N VAL A 31 2.39 -3.46 -17.53
CA VAL A 31 2.44 -2.71 -18.79
C VAL A 31 2.08 -3.60 -19.98
N GLN A 32 2.62 -4.82 -20.07
CA GLN A 32 2.30 -5.72 -21.18
C GLN A 32 0.81 -6.07 -21.24
N HIS A 33 0.18 -6.20 -20.07
CA HIS A 33 -1.23 -6.55 -19.92
C HIS A 33 -2.17 -5.33 -20.11
N LEU A 34 -1.69 -4.12 -19.82
CA LEU A 34 -2.44 -2.86 -19.99
C LEU A 34 -2.37 -2.32 -21.43
N THR A 35 -1.29 -2.56 -22.15
CA THR A 35 -1.06 -2.01 -23.49
C THR A 35 -1.96 -2.67 -24.54
N ALA A 36 -2.37 -3.92 -24.29
CA ALA A 36 -3.26 -4.66 -25.19
C ALA A 36 -4.68 -4.07 -25.30
N LYS A 37 -5.07 -3.11 -24.44
CA LYS A 37 -6.39 -2.43 -24.45
C LYS A 37 -7.60 -3.38 -24.52
N ASP A 38 -7.43 -4.61 -24.08
CA ASP A 38 -8.46 -5.63 -24.08
C ASP A 38 -9.39 -5.48 -22.86
N GLU A 39 -10.61 -5.99 -22.98
CA GLU A 39 -11.61 -6.09 -21.91
C GLU A 39 -11.03 -6.70 -20.61
N ARG A 40 -9.99 -7.53 -20.74
CA ARG A 40 -9.23 -8.14 -19.63
C ARG A 40 -8.54 -7.10 -18.75
N ALA A 41 -7.88 -6.11 -19.35
CA ALA A 41 -7.17 -5.06 -18.61
C ALA A 41 -8.13 -4.23 -17.75
N GLN A 42 -9.32 -3.93 -18.28
CA GLN A 42 -10.37 -3.24 -17.56
C GLN A 42 -10.90 -4.08 -16.39
N LYS A 43 -11.18 -5.37 -16.60
CA LYS A 43 -11.62 -6.28 -15.54
C LYS A 43 -10.60 -6.42 -14.42
N ILE A 44 -9.31 -6.51 -14.74
CA ILE A 44 -8.22 -6.57 -13.74
C ILE A 44 -8.25 -5.30 -12.87
N ARG A 45 -8.37 -4.13 -13.49
CA ARG A 45 -8.37 -2.84 -12.78
C ARG A 45 -9.59 -2.69 -11.87
N GLU A 46 -10.78 -3.01 -12.37
CA GLU A 46 -12.02 -2.93 -11.60
C GLU A 46 -12.01 -3.88 -10.39
N ARG A 47 -11.60 -5.14 -10.60
CA ARG A 47 -11.50 -6.14 -9.51
C ARG A 47 -10.43 -5.78 -8.49
N SER A 48 -9.28 -5.29 -8.95
CA SER A 48 -8.22 -4.83 -8.05
C SER A 48 -8.68 -3.67 -7.18
N ILE A 49 -9.33 -2.65 -7.76
CA ILE A 49 -9.85 -1.50 -6.99
C ILE A 49 -10.89 -1.97 -5.96
N TYR A 50 -11.79 -2.87 -6.35
CA TYR A 50 -12.81 -3.40 -5.45
C TYR A 50 -12.21 -4.14 -4.25
N VAL A 51 -11.23 -5.03 -4.45
CA VAL A 51 -10.56 -5.71 -3.34
C VAL A 51 -9.73 -4.75 -2.50
N ASN A 52 -9.05 -3.80 -3.15
CA ASN A 52 -8.21 -2.85 -2.47
C ASN A 52 -9.00 -1.89 -1.56
N TYR A 53 -10.27 -1.63 -1.88
CA TYR A 53 -11.19 -0.93 -0.97
C TYR A 53 -11.32 -1.67 0.38
N PHE A 54 -11.53 -2.99 0.37
CA PHE A 54 -11.60 -3.78 1.61
C PHE A 54 -10.26 -3.83 2.33
N ILE A 55 -9.14 -3.93 1.60
CA ILE A 55 -7.80 -3.89 2.19
C ILE A 55 -7.57 -2.56 2.89
N LEU A 56 -7.94 -1.43 2.28
CA LEU A 56 -7.80 -0.11 2.88
C LEU A 56 -8.61 0.00 4.18
N ILE A 57 -9.85 -0.48 4.19
CA ILE A 57 -10.68 -0.50 5.41
C ILE A 57 -10.00 -1.32 6.50
N ALA A 58 -9.51 -2.53 6.16
CA ALA A 58 -8.82 -3.39 7.12
C ALA A 58 -7.55 -2.73 7.68
N VAL A 59 -6.76 -2.07 6.84
CA VAL A 59 -5.55 -1.35 7.24
C VAL A 59 -5.89 -0.17 8.17
N VAL A 60 -6.92 0.61 7.85
CA VAL A 60 -7.36 1.73 8.70
C VAL A 60 -7.85 1.22 10.06
N LEU A 61 -8.67 0.16 10.09
CA LEU A 61 -9.12 -0.44 11.34
C LEU A 61 -7.94 -0.95 12.18
N LEU A 62 -6.96 -1.60 11.56
CA LEU A 62 -5.77 -2.08 12.23
C LEU A 62 -4.95 -0.91 12.80
N LEU A 63 -4.74 0.16 12.04
CA LEU A 63 -4.07 1.38 12.51
C LEU A 63 -4.80 2.01 13.69
N MET A 64 -6.14 2.08 13.68
CA MET A 64 -6.91 2.61 14.81
C MET A 64 -6.77 1.76 16.08
N ILE A 65 -6.68 0.43 15.95
CA ILE A 65 -6.46 -0.48 17.08
C ILE A 65 -5.04 -0.30 17.65
N VAL A 66 -4.04 -0.19 16.76
CA VAL A 66 -2.62 -0.07 17.15
C VAL A 66 -2.32 1.29 17.80
N PHE A 67 -2.85 2.37 17.25
CA PHE A 67 -2.64 3.74 17.73
C PHE A 67 -3.76 4.23 18.65
N ASN A 68 -4.45 3.29 19.31
CA ASN A 68 -5.50 3.61 20.27
C ASN A 68 -4.95 4.56 21.35
N PRO A 69 -5.69 5.62 21.76
CA PRO A 69 -5.27 6.56 22.79
C PRO A 69 -4.96 5.93 24.17
N ILE A 70 -5.36 4.68 24.40
CA ILE A 70 -5.01 3.90 25.62
C ILE A 70 -3.56 3.39 25.57
N SER A 71 -2.93 3.36 24.39
CA SER A 71 -1.55 2.92 24.20
C SER A 71 -0.55 4.08 24.38
N ASN A 72 0.62 3.80 24.98
CA ASN A 72 1.72 4.76 25.14
C ASN A 72 2.44 5.13 23.82
N LEU A 73 1.89 4.74 22.67
CA LEU A 73 2.50 4.95 21.35
C LEU A 73 2.00 6.26 20.73
N HIS A 74 2.70 7.35 21.00
CA HIS A 74 2.45 8.63 20.35
C HIS A 74 3.28 8.74 19.07
N ILE A 75 2.60 8.74 17.91
CA ILE A 75 3.18 8.98 16.59
C ILE A 75 2.59 10.26 16.00
N GLU A 76 3.43 11.05 15.33
CA GLU A 76 3.00 12.24 14.60
C GLU A 76 2.04 11.87 13.45
N ALA A 77 0.97 12.65 13.28
CA ALA A 77 -0.06 12.41 12.26
C ALA A 77 0.52 12.27 10.84
N TYR A 78 1.56 13.04 10.52
CA TYR A 78 2.26 12.95 9.22
C TYR A 78 2.90 11.58 8.98
N ASN A 79 3.50 10.99 10.01
CA ASN A 79 4.14 9.68 9.93
C ASN A 79 3.09 8.57 9.77
N LEU A 80 1.97 8.68 10.47
CA LEU A 80 0.84 7.75 10.32
C LEU A 80 0.28 7.77 8.89
N LEU A 81 0.07 8.96 8.33
CA LEU A 81 -0.38 9.13 6.95
C LEU A 81 0.63 8.56 5.96
N SER A 82 1.92 8.76 6.20
CA SER A 82 2.99 8.21 5.35
C SER A 82 2.99 6.69 5.31
N ILE A 83 2.77 6.02 6.45
CA ILE A 83 2.58 4.55 6.53
C ILE A 83 1.35 4.14 5.73
N MET A 84 0.23 4.81 5.96
CA MET A 84 -1.04 4.50 5.29
C MET A 84 -0.89 4.59 3.77
N MET A 85 -0.24 5.66 3.27
CA MET A 85 0.02 5.84 1.84
C MET A 85 0.97 4.77 1.29
N THR A 86 2.03 4.42 2.02
CA THR A 86 3.00 3.39 1.64
C THR A 86 2.32 2.02 1.47
N VAL A 87 1.49 1.64 2.45
CA VAL A 87 0.75 0.37 2.43
C VAL A 87 -0.29 0.37 1.31
N TYR A 88 -1.03 1.47 1.16
CA TYR A 88 -2.07 1.60 0.14
C TYR A 88 -1.52 1.50 -1.28
N ILE A 89 -0.44 2.23 -1.59
CA ILE A 89 0.20 2.16 -2.91
C ILE A 89 0.65 0.72 -3.18
N SER A 90 1.34 0.11 -2.22
CA SER A 90 1.83 -1.27 -2.36
C SER A 90 0.68 -2.26 -2.58
N SER A 91 -0.42 -2.15 -1.84
CA SER A 91 -1.55 -3.09 -1.93
C SER A 91 -2.31 -2.98 -3.25
N VAL A 92 -2.48 -1.77 -3.81
CA VAL A 92 -3.10 -1.57 -5.12
C VAL A 92 -2.31 -2.32 -6.19
N PHE A 93 -1.00 -2.09 -6.26
CA PHE A 93 -0.18 -2.66 -7.32
C PHE A 93 0.02 -4.17 -7.15
N LEU A 94 0.14 -4.66 -5.92
CA LEU A 94 0.20 -6.10 -5.64
C LEU A 94 -1.10 -6.82 -6.01
N THR A 95 -2.27 -6.24 -5.70
CA THR A 95 -3.56 -6.84 -6.09
C THR A 95 -3.75 -6.82 -7.60
N MET A 96 -3.32 -5.77 -8.30
CA MET A 96 -3.33 -5.74 -9.77
C MET A 96 -2.47 -6.86 -10.37
N VAL A 97 -1.24 -7.07 -9.85
CA VAL A 97 -0.36 -8.14 -10.32
C VAL A 97 -0.96 -9.52 -10.04
N TYR A 98 -1.55 -9.72 -8.87
CA TYR A 98 -2.25 -10.97 -8.55
C TYR A 98 -3.37 -11.29 -9.55
N TYR A 99 -4.18 -10.29 -9.89
CA TYR A 99 -5.24 -10.46 -10.87
C TYR A 99 -4.72 -10.61 -12.29
N ALA A 100 -3.63 -9.93 -12.67
CA ALA A 100 -2.99 -10.10 -13.96
C ALA A 100 -2.42 -11.51 -14.17
N LYS A 101 -2.00 -12.19 -13.09
CA LYS A 101 -1.59 -13.60 -13.17
C LYS A 101 -2.78 -14.57 -13.26
N LYS A 102 -3.95 -14.15 -12.77
CA LYS A 102 -5.16 -14.97 -12.71
C LYS A 102 -5.99 -14.94 -14.00
N TYR A 103 -5.94 -13.83 -14.75
CA TYR A 103 -6.72 -13.58 -15.98
C TYR A 103 -5.84 -13.58 -17.23
#